data_AF-A0AAE0YUZ1-F1
#
_entry.id   AF-A0AAE0YUZ1-F1
#
_cell.length_a   1.000
_cell.length_b   1.000
_cell.length_c   1.000
_cell.angle_alpha   90.00
_cell.angle_beta   90.00
_cell.angle_gamma   90.00
#
_symmetry.space_group_name_H-M   'P 1'
#
loop_
_entity.id
_entity.type
_entity.pdbx_description
1 polymer ?
#
loop_
_entity_poly.entity_id
_entity_poly.type
_entity_poly.pdbx_seq_one_letter_code
_entity_poly.pdbx_strand_id
1 'polypeptide(L)'
;KIKFLRFQSSFKNNRGFLVAGEDTSVIEFEVSGNNSVHAFIGKNGPQFYYTTTDGVSHKGCMGFDPDTGSCTNRKGVRDACSCEIQTSNIYRLSYTKTATLDTNRGSVYFLWPGKPNLRSDNYTFPEIKAKTTGILTKILIGAGVVALLAIFAGVGVICYNKYSGSERVEDEINNPTQSSSPAAVKTQVGMEIEEETEDNRADAGYETNNLENSV
;
A
#
# COMPACT_ATOMS: atom_id res chain seq x y z
N LYS A 1 14.87 30.19 -7.95
CA LYS A 1 13.45 30.22 -7.49
C LYS A 1 12.77 28.89 -7.82
N ILE A 2 11.91 28.40 -6.93
CA ILE A 2 11.03 27.26 -7.19
C ILE A 2 9.58 27.78 -7.29
N LYS A 3 8.83 27.33 -8.30
CA LYS A 3 7.43 27.70 -8.52
C LYS A 3 6.62 26.43 -8.72
N PHE A 4 5.57 26.24 -7.92
CA PHE A 4 4.62 25.16 -8.16
C PHE A 4 3.86 25.40 -9.47
N LEU A 5 3.76 24.36 -10.30
CA LEU A 5 3.03 24.42 -11.56
C LEU A 5 1.68 23.73 -11.44
N ARG A 6 1.69 22.45 -11.06
CA ARG A 6 0.47 21.64 -11.00
C ARG A 6 0.61 20.41 -10.13
N PHE A 7 -0.56 19.96 -9.68
CA PHE A 7 -0.78 18.64 -9.12
C PHE A 7 -1.86 17.96 -9.96
N GLN A 8 -1.56 16.78 -10.49
CA GLN A 8 -2.48 16.00 -11.31
C GLN A 8 -2.53 14.57 -10.79
N SER A 9 -3.73 14.07 -10.53
CA SER A 9 -3.92 12.68 -10.14
C SER A 9 -4.57 11.87 -11.24
N SER A 10 -4.31 10.57 -11.27
CA SER A 10 -4.85 9.64 -12.27
C SER A 10 -6.29 9.21 -11.99
N PHE A 11 -7.10 10.02 -11.30
CA PHE A 11 -8.44 9.64 -10.83
C PHE A 11 -9.23 8.93 -11.92
N LYS A 12 -9.56 7.66 -11.71
CA LYS A 12 -10.65 7.02 -12.45
C LYS A 12 -11.97 7.43 -11.78
N ASN A 13 -12.89 8.00 -12.56
CA ASN A 13 -14.31 8.15 -12.22
C ASN A 13 -14.68 9.08 -11.04
N ASN A 14 -14.16 10.32 -10.97
CA ASN A 14 -14.64 11.37 -10.03
C ASN A 14 -14.76 10.94 -8.54
N ARG A 15 -13.96 9.97 -8.10
CA ARG A 15 -14.10 9.37 -6.75
C ARG A 15 -13.75 10.34 -5.61
N GLY A 16 -13.01 11.40 -5.88
CA GLY A 16 -12.52 12.33 -4.84
C GLY A 16 -11.38 11.77 -3.97
N PHE A 17 -10.90 10.55 -4.25
CA PHE A 17 -9.79 9.89 -3.55
C PHE A 17 -8.96 9.01 -4.51
N LEU A 18 -7.72 8.70 -4.12
CA LEU A 18 -6.83 7.78 -4.83
C LEU A 18 -6.96 6.36 -4.27
N VAL A 19 -6.82 5.36 -5.12
CA VAL A 19 -6.71 3.96 -4.69
C VAL A 19 -5.24 3.55 -4.59
N ALA A 20 -4.85 3.09 -3.40
CA ALA A 20 -3.50 2.63 -3.11
C ALA A 20 -3.06 1.51 -4.08
N GLY A 21 -1.85 1.65 -4.63
CA GLY A 21 -1.25 0.73 -5.61
C GLY A 21 -1.79 0.83 -7.03
N GLU A 22 -2.93 1.50 -7.25
CA GLU A 22 -3.54 1.64 -8.59
C GLU A 22 -3.30 3.02 -9.19
N ASP A 23 -3.64 4.07 -8.43
CA ASP A 23 -3.59 5.45 -8.87
C ASP A 23 -2.22 6.10 -8.61
N THR A 24 -1.93 7.15 -9.37
CA THR A 24 -0.71 7.96 -9.22
C THR A 24 -1.06 9.43 -9.06
N SER A 25 -0.13 10.17 -8.46
CA SER A 25 -0.11 11.64 -8.46
C SER A 25 1.15 12.15 -9.15
N VAL A 26 1.01 13.18 -9.96
CA VAL A 26 2.08 13.88 -10.66
C VAL A 26 2.14 15.30 -10.11
N ILE A 27 3.29 15.65 -9.55
CA ILE A 27 3.55 16.96 -8.97
C ILE A 27 4.62 17.63 -9.79
N GLU A 28 4.38 18.87 -10.23
CA GLU A 28 5.30 19.60 -11.08
C GLU A 28 5.72 20.94 -10.48
N PHE A 29 7.01 21.20 -10.56
CA PHE A 29 7.63 22.47 -10.23
C PHE A 29 8.41 22.99 -11.41
N GLU A 30 8.36 24.30 -11.60
CA GLU A 30 9.32 25.04 -12.41
C GLU A 30 10.42 25.51 -11.49
N VAL A 31 11.65 25.31 -11.92
CA VAL A 31 12.80 25.72 -11.16
C VAL A 31 13.73 26.53 -12.04
N SER A 32 14.04 27.73 -11.56
CA SER A 32 14.95 28.65 -12.21
C SER A 32 16.15 28.91 -11.32
N GLY A 33 17.34 28.81 -11.88
CA GLY A 33 18.58 28.99 -11.13
C GLY A 33 19.78 28.94 -12.05
N ASN A 34 20.82 29.68 -11.70
CA ASN A 34 22.12 29.55 -12.36
C ASN A 34 22.89 28.41 -11.71
N ASN A 35 23.53 27.57 -12.53
CA ASN A 35 24.35 26.45 -12.12
C ASN A 35 25.54 26.84 -11.23
N SER A 36 25.94 28.12 -11.24
CA SER A 36 27.00 28.64 -10.38
C SER A 36 26.63 28.73 -8.88
N VAL A 37 25.34 28.73 -8.54
CA VAL A 37 24.88 28.93 -7.15
C VAL A 37 24.37 27.62 -6.52
N HIS A 38 23.96 26.65 -7.35
CA HIS A 38 23.34 25.42 -6.90
C HIS A 38 23.89 24.20 -7.64
N ALA A 39 24.16 23.11 -6.91
CA ALA A 39 24.67 21.87 -7.48
C ALA A 39 23.53 21.02 -8.06
N PHE A 40 23.76 20.44 -9.24
CA PHE A 40 22.91 19.41 -9.85
C PHE A 40 23.43 17.99 -9.62
N ILE A 41 24.68 17.88 -9.15
CA ILE A 41 25.44 16.64 -9.03
C ILE A 41 25.44 16.20 -7.55
N GLY A 42 25.52 14.90 -7.34
CA GLY A 42 25.67 14.24 -6.06
C GLY A 42 24.36 13.83 -5.40
N LYS A 43 24.48 13.03 -4.34
CA LYS A 43 23.36 12.48 -3.56
C LYS A 43 22.49 13.52 -2.85
N ASN A 44 22.96 14.77 -2.83
CA ASN A 44 22.27 15.92 -2.28
C ASN A 44 21.95 16.91 -3.41
N GLY A 45 21.67 16.44 -4.62
CA GLY A 45 21.19 17.29 -5.70
C GLY A 45 19.75 17.80 -5.46
N PRO A 46 19.16 18.45 -6.47
CA PRO A 46 17.79 18.94 -6.40
C PRO A 46 16.81 17.76 -6.35
N GLN A 47 16.02 17.67 -5.29
CA GLN A 47 15.25 16.45 -5.00
C GLN A 47 13.87 16.73 -4.42
N PHE A 48 12.97 15.80 -4.67
CA PHE A 48 11.66 15.76 -4.03
C PHE A 48 11.79 15.11 -2.65
N TYR A 49 10.93 15.55 -1.74
CA TYR A 49 10.70 14.95 -0.44
C TYR A 49 9.21 14.75 -0.27
N TYR A 50 8.83 13.70 0.44
CA TYR A 50 7.44 13.48 0.84
C TYR A 50 7.35 13.11 2.32
N THR A 51 6.21 13.40 2.94
CA THR A 51 5.93 13.00 4.31
C THR A 51 4.93 11.86 4.35
N THR A 52 5.15 10.95 5.28
CA THR A 52 4.26 9.83 5.58
C THR A 52 3.28 10.20 6.70
N THR A 53 2.30 9.33 6.98
CA THR A 53 1.22 9.52 7.96
C THR A 53 1.73 9.63 9.40
N ASP A 54 2.93 9.13 9.67
CA ASP A 54 3.66 9.29 10.94
C ASP A 54 4.39 10.65 11.04
N GLY A 55 4.32 11.49 10.01
CA GLY A 55 4.99 12.79 9.95
C GLY A 55 6.46 12.72 9.54
N VAL A 56 7.01 11.54 9.27
CA VAL A 56 8.41 11.37 8.87
C VAL A 56 8.59 11.84 7.43
N SER A 57 9.69 12.57 7.17
CA SER A 57 10.05 13.03 5.82
C SER A 57 11.02 12.04 5.16
N HIS A 58 10.65 11.56 3.99
CA HIS A 58 11.45 10.65 3.18
C HIS A 58 12.01 11.37 1.95
N LYS A 59 13.24 10.98 1.57
CA LYS A 59 13.80 11.39 0.28
C LYS A 59 13.02 10.71 -0.84
N GLY A 60 12.51 11.50 -1.77
CA GLY A 60 11.99 11.02 -3.04
C GLY A 60 13.12 10.79 -4.04
N CYS A 61 12.82 11.00 -5.32
CA CYS A 61 13.79 10.89 -6.40
C CYS A 61 14.36 12.26 -6.82
N MET A 62 15.42 12.20 -7.64
CA MET A 62 16.02 13.35 -8.31
C MET A 62 15.60 13.36 -9.78
N GLY A 63 15.28 14.53 -10.33
CA GLY A 63 15.07 14.70 -11.78
C GLY A 63 16.38 14.77 -12.56
N PHE A 64 17.50 15.01 -11.88
CA PHE A 64 18.84 15.07 -12.45
C PHE A 64 19.59 13.77 -12.17
N ASP A 65 20.44 13.39 -13.10
CA ASP A 65 21.39 12.31 -12.95
C ASP A 65 22.43 12.70 -11.87
N PRO A 66 22.63 11.90 -10.81
CA PRO A 66 23.49 12.28 -9.70
C PRO A 66 24.96 12.33 -10.06
N ASP A 67 25.40 11.63 -11.11
CA ASP A 67 26.83 11.54 -11.46
C ASP A 67 27.23 12.66 -12.42
N THR A 68 26.35 12.97 -13.38
CA THR A 68 26.61 13.94 -14.44
C THR A 68 25.89 15.28 -14.23
N GLY A 69 24.86 15.33 -13.38
CA GLY A 69 23.98 16.50 -13.21
C GLY A 69 23.04 16.70 -14.40
N SER A 70 23.00 15.75 -15.34
CA SER A 70 22.19 15.85 -16.55
C SER A 70 20.71 15.74 -16.24
N CYS A 71 19.89 16.52 -16.94
CA CYS A 71 18.44 16.47 -16.84
C CYS A 71 17.92 15.14 -17.41
N THR A 72 17.25 14.31 -16.60
CA THR A 72 16.75 13.00 -17.02
C THR A 72 15.23 13.02 -17.18
N ASN A 73 14.72 12.64 -18.35
CA ASN A 73 13.28 12.59 -18.59
C ASN A 73 12.75 11.16 -18.39
N ARG A 74 11.93 10.96 -17.35
CA ARG A 74 11.28 9.67 -17.02
C ARG A 74 9.76 9.83 -16.91
N LYS A 75 9.20 10.73 -17.71
CA LYS A 75 7.79 11.11 -17.61
C LYS A 75 6.88 9.90 -17.87
N GLY A 76 5.87 9.72 -17.02
CA GLY A 76 4.95 8.59 -17.11
C GLY A 76 5.44 7.31 -16.44
N VAL A 77 6.69 7.25 -15.97
CA VAL A 77 7.18 6.14 -15.14
C VAL A 77 6.69 6.31 -13.70
N ARG A 78 6.17 5.24 -13.10
CA ARG A 78 5.72 5.23 -11.69
C ARG A 78 6.90 5.42 -10.75
N ASP A 79 6.67 6.16 -9.67
CA ASP A 79 7.66 6.40 -8.61
C ASP A 79 8.99 6.97 -9.11
N ALA A 80 8.91 7.78 -10.17
CA ALA A 80 10.06 8.37 -10.85
C ALA A 80 9.95 9.89 -10.94
N CYS A 81 11.12 10.51 -11.04
CA CYS A 81 11.26 11.94 -11.24
C CYS A 81 11.72 12.19 -12.67
N SER A 82 11.24 13.28 -13.24
CA SER A 82 11.63 13.72 -14.57
C SER A 82 12.06 15.17 -14.53
N CYS A 83 12.99 15.50 -15.40
CA CYS A 83 13.44 16.83 -15.69
C CYS A 83 13.27 17.10 -17.19
N GLU A 84 12.72 18.26 -17.51
CA GLU A 84 12.64 18.80 -18.86
C GLU A 84 13.29 20.19 -18.87
N ILE A 85 14.26 20.42 -19.76
CA ILE A 85 14.87 21.74 -19.96
C ILE A 85 13.89 22.60 -20.76
N GLN A 86 13.40 23.69 -20.18
CA GLN A 86 12.54 24.65 -20.88
C GLN A 86 13.39 25.72 -21.58
N THR A 87 14.39 26.24 -20.88
CA THR A 87 15.42 27.15 -21.40
C THR A 87 16.75 26.86 -20.69
N SER A 88 17.83 27.58 -21.04
CA SER A 88 19.16 27.36 -20.44
C SER A 88 19.20 27.43 -18.90
N ASN A 89 18.27 28.15 -18.27
CA ASN A 89 18.23 28.35 -16.81
C ASN A 89 16.86 27.99 -16.18
N ILE A 90 15.96 27.35 -16.94
CA ILE A 90 14.63 26.99 -16.46
C ILE A 90 14.39 25.51 -16.72
N TYR A 91 14.12 24.78 -15.65
CA TYR A 91 13.85 23.36 -15.65
C TYR A 91 12.42 23.12 -15.18
N ARG A 92 11.71 22.23 -15.85
CA ARG A 92 10.44 21.67 -15.36
C ARG A 92 10.73 20.31 -14.75
N LEU A 93 10.54 20.22 -13.45
CA LEU A 93 10.70 18.99 -12.68
C LEU A 93 9.35 18.41 -12.36
N SER A 94 9.22 17.11 -12.50
CA SER A 94 8.02 16.37 -12.12
C SER A 94 8.37 15.17 -11.26
N TYR A 95 7.49 14.85 -10.32
CA TYR A 95 7.53 13.64 -9.53
C TYR A 95 6.22 12.89 -9.70
N THR A 96 6.30 11.67 -10.23
CA THR A 96 5.16 10.75 -10.28
C THR A 96 5.28 9.80 -9.10
N LYS A 97 4.30 9.81 -8.19
CA LYS A 97 4.24 8.95 -7.00
C LYS A 97 3.02 8.06 -7.08
N THR A 98 3.22 6.75 -6.93
CA THR A 98 2.13 5.80 -6.73
C THR A 98 1.47 6.06 -5.38
N ALA A 99 0.13 6.11 -5.38
CA ALA A 99 -0.64 6.28 -4.16
C ALA A 99 -0.39 5.11 -3.21
N THR A 100 0.00 5.42 -1.98
CA THR A 100 0.27 4.43 -0.94
C THR A 100 -0.36 4.91 0.38
N LEU A 101 -0.86 3.99 1.21
CA LEU A 101 -1.64 4.35 2.41
C LEU A 101 -0.81 5.17 3.42
N ASP A 102 0.49 4.90 3.50
CA ASP A 102 1.47 5.62 4.29
C ASP A 102 1.65 7.08 3.87
N THR A 103 1.24 7.49 2.66
CA THR A 103 1.31 8.89 2.20
C THR A 103 -0.04 9.60 2.22
N ASN A 104 -1.07 8.98 2.80
CA ASN A 104 -2.42 9.54 2.88
C ASN A 104 -2.41 10.87 3.65
N ARG A 105 -2.85 11.97 3.01
CA ARG A 105 -2.78 13.34 3.55
C ARG A 105 -1.36 13.76 3.98
N GLY A 106 -0.34 13.03 3.54
CA GLY A 106 1.04 13.46 3.62
C GLY A 106 1.29 14.65 2.70
N SER A 107 2.51 15.17 2.71
CA SER A 107 2.88 16.31 1.89
C SER A 107 4.05 15.97 0.97
N VAL A 108 4.23 16.75 -0.08
CA VAL A 108 5.38 16.69 -0.98
C VAL A 108 5.92 18.11 -1.17
N TYR A 109 7.24 18.23 -1.18
CA TYR A 109 7.92 19.48 -1.46
C TYR A 109 9.21 19.21 -2.23
N PHE A 110 9.74 20.26 -2.85
CA PHE A 110 10.99 20.23 -3.57
C PHE A 110 12.06 21.02 -2.83
N LEU A 111 13.25 20.45 -2.73
CA LEU A 111 14.42 21.09 -2.13
C LEU A 111 15.54 21.16 -3.16
N TRP A 112 16.04 22.37 -3.38
CA TRP A 112 17.26 22.63 -4.15
C TRP A 112 18.34 23.18 -3.23
N PRO A 113 19.30 22.34 -2.82
CA PRO A 113 20.37 22.77 -1.93
C PRO A 113 21.33 23.75 -2.63
N GLY A 114 21.82 24.71 -1.86
CA GLY A 114 22.74 25.77 -2.30
C GLY A 114 22.85 26.90 -1.27
N LYS A 115 23.41 28.03 -1.66
CA LYS A 115 23.52 29.22 -0.80
C LYS A 115 22.79 30.41 -1.44
N PRO A 116 21.54 30.72 -1.03
CA PRO A 116 20.72 30.06 -0.01
C PRO A 116 20.09 28.75 -0.51
N ASN A 117 19.65 27.89 0.41
CA ASN A 117 18.82 26.74 0.05
C ASN A 117 17.46 27.23 -0.47
N LEU A 118 17.00 26.68 -1.59
CA LEU A 118 15.65 26.94 -2.09
C LEU A 118 14.76 25.77 -1.74
N ARG A 119 13.60 26.05 -1.14
CA ARG A 119 12.57 25.06 -0.82
C ARG A 119 11.22 25.55 -1.37
N SER A 120 10.42 24.65 -1.92
CA SER A 120 9.03 24.95 -2.25
C SER A 120 8.14 24.92 -1.02
N ASP A 121 6.93 25.43 -1.16
CA ASP A 121 5.85 25.13 -0.22
C ASP A 121 5.54 23.62 -0.21
N ASN A 122 4.95 23.16 0.89
CA ASN A 122 4.46 21.79 1.02
C ASN A 122 3.10 21.66 0.30
N TYR A 123 2.95 20.63 -0.51
CA TYR A 123 1.68 20.30 -1.17
C TYR A 123 1.12 19.00 -0.60
N THR A 124 -0.15 18.98 -0.21
CA THR A 124 -0.75 17.83 0.47
C THR A 124 -1.34 16.83 -0.52
N PHE A 125 -1.04 15.54 -0.37
CA PHE A 125 -1.69 14.49 -1.13
C PHE A 125 -3.18 14.41 -0.79
N PRO A 126 -4.05 14.09 -1.77
CA PRO A 126 -5.47 13.87 -1.51
C PRO A 126 -5.67 12.62 -0.64
N GLU A 127 -6.92 12.36 -0.26
CA GLU A 127 -7.27 11.14 0.46
C GLU A 127 -6.91 9.89 -0.36
N ILE A 128 -6.28 8.91 0.29
CA ILE A 128 -5.89 7.62 -0.30
C ILE A 128 -6.61 6.50 0.44
N LYS A 129 -7.27 5.62 -0.30
CA LYS A 129 -8.01 4.47 0.23
C LYS A 129 -7.39 3.15 -0.22
N ALA A 130 -7.58 2.13 0.60
CA ALA A 130 -7.17 0.77 0.26
C ALA A 130 -7.98 0.25 -0.93
N LYS A 131 -7.37 -0.60 -1.74
CA LYS A 131 -8.07 -1.33 -2.80
C LYS A 131 -9.03 -2.33 -2.15
N THR A 132 -10.34 -2.16 -2.37
CA THR A 132 -11.34 -3.13 -1.95
C THR A 132 -11.26 -4.37 -2.86
N THR A 133 -10.57 -5.42 -2.42
CA THR A 133 -10.59 -6.71 -3.10
C THR A 133 -11.95 -7.37 -2.87
N GLY A 134 -12.81 -7.41 -3.90
CA GLY A 134 -14.15 -8.02 -3.84
C GLY A 134 -14.17 -9.56 -3.67
N ILE A 135 -13.17 -10.15 -3.04
CA ILE A 135 -13.00 -11.61 -2.91
C ILE A 135 -13.98 -12.19 -1.87
N LEU A 136 -14.47 -11.39 -0.91
CA LEU A 136 -15.40 -11.87 0.10
C LEU A 136 -16.82 -12.17 -0.43
N THR A 137 -17.22 -11.67 -1.59
CA THR A 137 -18.60 -11.88 -2.09
C THR A 137 -18.78 -13.25 -2.79
N LYS A 138 -17.72 -13.88 -3.29
CA LYS A 138 -17.85 -15.16 -4.03
C LYS A 138 -17.86 -16.40 -3.12
N ILE A 139 -17.20 -16.35 -1.96
CA ILE A 139 -17.11 -17.50 -1.05
C ILE A 139 -18.42 -17.68 -0.26
N LEU A 140 -19.09 -16.58 0.10
CA LEU A 140 -20.37 -16.64 0.83
C LEU A 140 -21.53 -17.20 -0.02
N ILE A 141 -21.55 -16.93 -1.32
CA ILE A 141 -22.57 -17.50 -2.23
C ILE A 141 -22.28 -18.99 -2.49
N GLY A 142 -21.01 -19.38 -2.61
CA GLY A 142 -20.63 -20.79 -2.82
C GLY A 142 -20.95 -21.69 -1.62
N ALA A 143 -20.62 -21.26 -0.40
CA ALA A 143 -20.88 -22.06 0.81
C ALA A 143 -22.38 -22.12 1.16
N GLY A 144 -23.12 -21.02 0.97
CA GLY A 144 -24.55 -20.97 1.25
C GLY A 144 -25.39 -21.88 0.34
N VAL A 145 -25.06 -21.96 -0.95
CA VAL A 145 -25.81 -22.77 -1.92
C VAL A 145 -25.56 -24.27 -1.73
N VAL A 146 -24.33 -24.68 -1.39
CA VAL A 146 -24.00 -26.09 -1.13
C VAL A 146 -24.68 -26.61 0.15
N ALA A 147 -24.72 -25.79 1.21
CA ALA A 147 -25.43 -26.15 2.45
C ALA A 147 -26.95 -26.30 2.25
N LEU A 148 -27.56 -25.42 1.45
CA LEU A 148 -28.99 -25.50 1.11
C LEU A 148 -29.33 -26.76 0.30
N LEU A 149 -28.51 -27.13 -0.68
CA LEU A 149 -28.74 -28.34 -1.48
C LEU A 149 -28.61 -29.64 -0.65
N ALA A 150 -27.70 -29.68 0.33
CA ALA A 150 -27.57 -30.83 1.24
C ALA A 150 -28.81 -31.03 2.13
N ILE A 151 -29.44 -29.94 2.58
CA ILE A 151 -30.68 -29.99 3.37
C ILE A 151 -31.82 -30.57 2.53
N PHE A 152 -31.99 -30.13 1.27
CA PHE A 152 -33.04 -30.64 0.39
C PHE A 152 -32.86 -32.13 0.05
N ALA A 153 -31.63 -32.59 -0.17
CA ALA A 153 -31.35 -34.01 -0.38
C ALA A 153 -31.64 -34.86 0.87
N GLY A 154 -31.27 -34.38 2.06
CA GLY A 154 -31.53 -35.07 3.32
C GLY A 154 -33.02 -35.22 3.63
N VAL A 155 -33.82 -34.17 3.43
CA VAL A 155 -35.28 -34.22 3.64
C VAL A 155 -35.96 -35.17 2.65
N GLY A 156 -35.50 -35.23 1.39
CA GLY A 156 -36.02 -36.16 0.38
C GLY A 156 -35.88 -37.63 0.79
N VAL A 157 -34.73 -38.02 1.35
CA VAL A 157 -34.49 -39.39 1.81
C VAL A 157 -35.37 -39.75 3.02
N ILE A 158 -35.56 -38.82 3.96
CA ILE A 158 -36.41 -39.03 5.13
C ILE A 158 -37.89 -39.16 4.73
N CYS A 159 -38.37 -38.34 3.79
CA CYS A 159 -39.74 -38.44 3.30
C CYS A 159 -39.99 -39.72 2.50
N TYR A 160 -39.02 -40.20 1.71
CA TYR A 160 -39.15 -41.43 0.94
C TYR A 160 -39.26 -42.67 1.84
N ASN A 161 -38.38 -42.79 2.85
CA ASN A 161 -38.40 -43.92 3.78
C ASN A 161 -39.66 -43.98 4.66
N LYS A 162 -40.28 -42.83 4.96
CA LYS A 162 -41.53 -42.78 5.73
C LYS A 162 -42.76 -43.17 4.91
N TYR A 163 -42.69 -43.08 3.57
CA TYR A 163 -43.83 -43.41 2.69
C TYR A 163 -43.80 -44.87 2.21
N SER A 164 -42.65 -45.55 2.26
CA SER A 164 -42.52 -46.95 1.84
C SER A 164 -42.71 -47.99 2.96
N GLY A 165 -42.96 -47.55 4.20
CA GLY A 165 -43.13 -48.44 5.36
C GLY A 165 -44.47 -48.22 6.04
N SER A 166 -45.55 -48.68 5.42
CA SER A 166 -46.89 -48.72 6.03
C SER A 166 -47.53 -50.10 5.81
N GLU A 167 -47.09 -51.09 6.59
CA GLU A 167 -47.93 -52.21 6.98
C GLU A 167 -47.98 -52.30 8.51
N ARG A 168 -49.21 -52.45 9.01
CA ARG A 168 -49.65 -52.51 10.41
C ARG A 168 -48.88 -53.56 11.23
N VAL A 169 -48.81 -53.35 12.54
CA VAL A 169 -49.45 -54.20 13.58
C VAL A 169 -49.43 -53.47 14.96
N GLU A 170 -50.60 -53.41 15.58
CA GLU A 170 -50.92 -53.11 17.01
C GLU A 170 -50.22 -54.14 17.92
N ASP A 171 -49.93 -54.00 19.21
CA ASP A 171 -50.28 -53.13 20.32
C ASP A 171 -49.28 -53.50 21.45
N GLU A 172 -49.36 -52.77 22.57
CA GLU A 172 -49.17 -53.26 23.95
C GLU A 172 -48.14 -52.51 24.82
N ILE A 173 -48.63 -52.27 26.03
CA ILE A 173 -48.28 -51.30 27.06
C ILE A 173 -47.23 -51.89 28.02
N ASN A 174 -46.25 -51.08 28.50
CA ASN A 174 -45.92 -50.96 29.94
C ASN A 174 -44.71 -50.03 30.23
N ASN A 175 -45.04 -48.87 30.82
CA ASN A 175 -44.47 -48.14 31.99
C ASN A 175 -42.95 -48.10 32.32
N PRO A 176 -42.49 -47.09 33.10
CA PRO A 176 -41.19 -46.43 32.92
C PRO A 176 -40.21 -46.80 34.04
N THR A 177 -38.94 -46.39 33.93
CA THR A 177 -38.07 -46.02 35.07
C THR A 177 -36.70 -45.49 34.60
N GLN A 178 -36.36 -44.29 35.09
CA GLN A 178 -35.04 -43.74 35.52
C GLN A 178 -33.85 -43.72 34.53
N SER A 179 -33.32 -42.54 34.19
CA SER A 179 -32.37 -41.70 34.97
C SER A 179 -30.90 -42.10 34.78
N SER A 180 -30.16 -41.31 34.00
CA SER A 180 -28.82 -40.85 34.35
C SER A 180 -28.26 -39.82 33.34
N SER A 181 -28.04 -38.61 33.86
CA SER A 181 -27.01 -37.57 33.61
C SER A 181 -26.17 -37.47 32.32
N PRO A 182 -25.71 -36.24 31.99
CA PRO A 182 -25.03 -35.91 30.74
C PRO A 182 -23.51 -36.06 30.82
N ALA A 183 -22.88 -36.51 29.74
CA ALA A 183 -21.44 -36.42 29.55
C ALA A 183 -21.11 -35.31 28.56
N ALA A 184 -20.57 -34.21 29.10
CA ALA A 184 -19.90 -33.16 28.37
C ALA A 184 -18.54 -33.67 27.89
N VAL A 185 -18.19 -33.49 26.60
CA VAL A 185 -16.79 -33.56 26.15
C VAL A 185 -16.49 -32.41 25.19
N LYS A 186 -15.92 -31.37 25.79
CA LYS A 186 -14.82 -30.49 25.37
C LYS A 186 -14.54 -30.31 23.86
N THR A 187 -14.86 -29.10 23.40
CA THR A 187 -14.07 -28.31 22.45
C THR A 187 -12.64 -28.15 22.95
N GLN A 188 -11.64 -28.43 22.10
CA GLN A 188 -10.27 -27.97 22.33
C GLN A 188 -9.79 -27.21 21.08
N VAL A 189 -9.65 -25.90 21.27
CA VAL A 189 -9.01 -24.96 20.36
C VAL A 189 -7.50 -25.12 20.54
N GLY A 190 -6.79 -25.50 19.48
CA GLY A 190 -5.33 -25.42 19.39
C GLY A 190 -4.99 -24.28 18.42
N MET A 191 -4.60 -23.14 18.97
CA MET A 191 -4.00 -22.02 18.23
C MET A 191 -2.57 -21.90 18.75
N GLU A 192 -1.62 -22.41 17.98
CA GLU A 192 -0.19 -22.30 18.25
C GLU A 192 0.31 -21.16 17.36
N ILE A 193 0.61 -20.02 17.97
CA ILE A 193 1.30 -18.89 17.36
C ILE A 193 2.74 -19.02 17.84
N GLU A 194 3.63 -19.47 16.95
CA GLU A 194 5.07 -19.31 17.16
C GLU A 194 5.47 -17.89 16.74
N GLU A 195 5.86 -17.12 17.75
CA GLU A 195 6.46 -15.80 17.66
C GLU A 195 7.98 -16.00 17.60
N GLU A 196 8.57 -15.99 16.40
CA GLU A 196 10.01 -15.82 16.27
C GLU A 196 10.34 -14.34 16.12
N THR A 197 10.73 -13.76 17.26
CA THR A 197 11.44 -12.48 17.34
C THR A 197 12.92 -12.79 17.27
N GLU A 198 13.59 -12.45 16.17
CA GLU A 198 15.05 -12.42 16.13
C GLU A 198 15.53 -10.99 15.89
N ASP A 199 15.81 -10.36 17.02
CA ASP A 199 16.59 -9.16 17.22
C ASP A 199 18.05 -9.52 17.00
N ASN A 200 18.75 -8.94 16.02
CA ASN A 200 20.21 -8.85 16.13
C ASN A 200 20.80 -7.64 15.39
N ARG A 201 21.22 -6.74 16.26
CA ARG A 201 22.01 -5.52 16.11
C ARG A 201 23.50 -5.88 16.17
N ALA A 202 24.28 -5.45 15.18
CA ALA A 202 25.72 -5.12 15.27
C ALA A 202 26.20 -4.72 13.87
N ASP A 203 27.25 -3.93 13.65
CA ASP A 203 27.98 -2.88 14.35
C ASP A 203 28.93 -2.31 13.27
N ALA A 204 29.55 -1.18 13.58
CA ALA A 204 30.38 -0.29 12.79
C ALA A 204 31.42 -0.90 11.82
N GLY A 205 31.73 -0.11 10.79
CA GLY A 205 32.92 -0.23 9.96
C GLY A 205 33.13 1.00 9.09
N TYR A 206 33.54 2.12 9.69
CA TYR A 206 34.11 3.26 8.96
C TYR A 206 35.62 3.02 8.77
N GLU A 207 36.06 2.78 7.54
CA GLU A 207 37.46 2.97 7.16
C GLU A 207 37.63 4.34 6.49
N THR A 208 38.36 5.21 7.17
CA THR A 208 38.95 6.42 6.61
C THR A 208 40.28 6.07 5.96
N ASN A 209 40.41 6.19 4.64
CA ASN A 209 41.71 6.24 3.98
C ASN A 209 41.98 7.67 3.49
N ASN A 210 42.80 8.36 4.28
CA ASN A 210 43.62 9.47 3.83
C ASN A 210 44.67 8.91 2.87
N LEU A 211 44.73 9.44 1.65
CA LEU A 211 45.98 9.49 0.90
C LEU A 211 46.22 10.92 0.46
N GLU A 212 47.08 11.59 1.23
CA GLU A 212 48.02 12.57 0.70
C GLU A 212 48.92 11.85 -0.31
N ASN A 213 49.10 12.44 -1.50
CA ASN A 213 50.44 12.61 -2.08
C ASN A 213 50.40 13.45 -3.38
N SER A 214 51.23 14.49 -3.37
CA SER A 214 52.07 15.04 -4.44
C SER A 214 51.55 15.05 -5.88
N VAL A 215 51.38 16.26 -6.45
CA VAL A 215 52.35 16.97 -7.35
C VAL A 215 51.88 18.42 -7.50
#